data_AF-A0A2Z6R0Y1-F1
#
_entry.id   AF-A0A2Z6R0Y1-F1
#
_cell.length_a   1.000
_cell.length_b   1.000
_cell.length_c   1.000
_cell.angle_alpha   90.00
_cell.angle_beta   90.00
_cell.angle_gamma   90.00
#
_symmetry.space_group_name_H-M   'P 1'
#
loop_
_entity.id
_entity.type
_entity.pdbx_description
1 polymer ?
#
loop_
_entity_poly.entity_id
_entity_poly.type
_entity_poly.pdbx_seq_one_letter_code
_entity_poly.pdbx_strand_id
1 'polypeptide(L)'
;MPKEFSVDLRWRVVYLYYDDLSTVDIANTLHMSKSIVNKIIKRYNRWVCVENPFKAALERNEIIRAHYLATIGEHYTRNQLIFLNESAKVERSLTRLYGYSPKNIRAQKKVAFIRGKRYTILPALTLEGFVAVDIFEGSCDRKKFVDFVLDQVVPIMNPYPGDNSVIVMDNAKIHHDNELVVLLEELGCRVVFLPPYSPNYNTIETAFSTIKSWIRHNHDFMEACNDPVYALLVACSQITPQMAQSYFDASIYV
;
A
#
# COMPACT_ATOMS: atom_id res chain seq x y z
N MET A 1 -32.15 -19.31 6.17
CA MET A 1 -31.45 -18.27 5.39
C MET A 1 -30.84 -18.92 4.17
N PRO A 2 -30.95 -18.36 2.95
CA PRO A 2 -30.24 -18.93 1.80
C PRO A 2 -28.74 -18.91 2.11
N LYS A 3 -28.04 -20.03 1.87
CA LYS A 3 -26.57 -20.10 2.03
C LYS A 3 -25.97 -19.03 1.12
N GLU A 4 -25.46 -17.95 1.69
CA GLU A 4 -24.67 -16.99 0.94
C GLU A 4 -23.37 -17.68 0.54
N PHE A 5 -23.05 -17.65 -0.76
CA PHE A 5 -21.77 -18.16 -1.24
C PHE A 5 -20.63 -17.39 -0.58
N SER A 6 -19.53 -18.10 -0.32
CA SER A 6 -18.31 -17.47 0.18
C SER A 6 -17.92 -16.31 -0.74
N VAL A 7 -17.33 -15.27 -0.14
CA VAL A 7 -16.86 -14.10 -0.87
C VAL A 7 -15.87 -14.53 -1.97
N ASP A 8 -14.99 -15.47 -1.65
CA ASP A 8 -14.02 -16.07 -2.58
C ASP A 8 -14.68 -16.69 -3.82
N LEU A 9 -15.72 -17.52 -3.63
CA LEU A 9 -16.38 -18.21 -4.74
C LEU A 9 -17.11 -17.22 -5.67
N ARG A 10 -17.71 -16.16 -5.09
CA ARG A 10 -18.33 -15.09 -5.90
C ARG A 10 -17.29 -14.37 -6.75
N TRP A 11 -16.09 -14.13 -6.22
CA TRP A 11 -15.02 -13.47 -6.97
C TRP A 11 -14.41 -14.35 -8.05
N ARG A 12 -14.27 -15.66 -7.85
CA ARG A 12 -13.82 -16.59 -8.91
C ARG A 12 -14.75 -16.60 -10.13
N VAL A 13 -16.06 -16.51 -9.90
CA VAL A 13 -17.05 -16.40 -10.99
C VAL A 13 -16.87 -15.10 -11.76
N VAL A 14 -16.64 -13.99 -11.07
CA VAL A 14 -16.40 -12.68 -11.70
C VAL A 14 -15.08 -12.68 -12.47
N TYR A 15 -14.03 -13.29 -11.92
CA TYR A 15 -12.71 -13.41 -12.56
C TYR A 15 -12.82 -14.09 -13.93
N LEU A 16 -13.37 -15.31 -13.97
CA LEU A 16 -13.48 -16.06 -15.22
C LEU A 16 -14.41 -15.35 -16.23
N TYR A 17 -15.40 -14.58 -15.77
CA TYR A 17 -16.25 -13.78 -16.64
C TYR A 17 -15.51 -12.61 -17.31
N TYR A 18 -14.49 -12.05 -16.67
CA TYR A 18 -13.64 -11.01 -17.27
C TYR A 18 -12.53 -11.57 -18.17
N ASP A 19 -12.11 -12.82 -17.99
CA ASP A 19 -11.22 -13.54 -18.90
C ASP A 19 -11.94 -14.00 -20.19
N ASP A 20 -13.10 -13.40 -20.51
CA ASP A 20 -13.95 -13.70 -21.65
C ASP A 20 -14.49 -15.15 -21.73
N LEU A 21 -14.46 -15.91 -20.62
CA LEU A 21 -15.09 -17.23 -20.59
C LEU A 21 -16.62 -17.10 -20.64
N SER A 22 -17.26 -18.02 -21.38
CA SER A 22 -18.71 -18.08 -21.40
C SER A 22 -19.25 -18.51 -20.03
N THR A 23 -20.47 -18.07 -19.70
CA THR A 23 -21.15 -18.50 -18.46
C THR A 23 -21.32 -20.02 -18.33
N VAL A 24 -21.20 -20.76 -19.45
CA VAL A 24 -21.19 -22.22 -19.48
C VAL A 24 -19.82 -22.75 -19.04
N ASP A 25 -18.74 -22.19 -19.56
CA ASP A 25 -17.38 -22.60 -19.21
C ASP A 25 -17.09 -22.34 -17.73
N ILE A 26 -17.47 -21.16 -17.23
CA ILE A 26 -17.34 -20.79 -15.81
C ILE A 26 -18.09 -21.78 -14.91
N ALA A 27 -19.31 -22.16 -15.30
CA ALA A 27 -20.13 -23.12 -14.56
C ALA A 27 -19.47 -24.49 -14.50
N ASN A 28 -18.87 -24.94 -15.61
CA ASN A 28 -18.13 -26.19 -15.70
C ASN A 28 -16.84 -26.15 -14.86
N THR A 29 -16.04 -25.08 -14.99
CA THR A 29 -14.76 -24.89 -14.28
C THR A 29 -14.93 -24.85 -12.76
N LEU A 30 -15.99 -24.20 -12.27
CA LEU A 30 -16.25 -24.05 -10.83
C LEU A 30 -17.23 -25.09 -10.29
N HIS A 31 -17.58 -26.09 -11.08
CA HIS A 31 -18.52 -27.16 -10.74
C HIS A 31 -19.82 -26.64 -10.10
N MET A 32 -20.44 -25.64 -10.74
CA MET A 32 -21.65 -25.00 -10.25
C MET A 32 -22.68 -24.78 -11.35
N SER A 33 -23.92 -24.47 -10.99
CA SER A 33 -24.96 -24.26 -11.99
C SER A 33 -24.79 -22.92 -12.73
N LYS A 34 -25.07 -22.92 -14.04
CA LYS A 34 -25.12 -21.70 -14.88
C LYS A 34 -26.05 -20.62 -14.29
N SER A 35 -27.13 -21.03 -13.61
CA SER A 35 -28.05 -20.11 -12.94
C SER A 35 -27.37 -19.34 -11.79
N ILE A 36 -26.49 -20.01 -11.04
CA ILE A 36 -25.71 -19.38 -9.95
C ILE A 36 -24.71 -18.39 -10.55
N VAL A 37 -23.96 -18.79 -11.59
CA VAL A 37 -23.03 -17.92 -12.33
C VAL A 37 -23.74 -16.66 -12.81
N ASN A 38 -24.88 -16.80 -13.49
CA ASN A 38 -25.68 -15.67 -13.98
C ASN A 38 -26.22 -14.79 -12.85
N LYS A 39 -26.63 -15.36 -11.71
CA LYS A 39 -27.07 -14.57 -10.54
C LYS A 39 -25.93 -13.75 -9.95
N ILE A 40 -24.73 -14.33 -9.86
CA ILE A 40 -23.54 -13.64 -9.35
C ILE A 40 -23.14 -12.52 -10.30
N ILE A 41 -23.02 -12.79 -11.61
CA ILE A 41 -22.69 -11.79 -12.63
C ILE A 41 -23.75 -10.67 -12.66
N LYS A 42 -25.05 -11.00 -12.63
CA LYS A 42 -26.12 -9.99 -12.61
C LYS A 42 -26.06 -9.12 -11.35
N ARG A 43 -25.74 -9.72 -10.19
CA ARG A 43 -25.59 -8.98 -8.92
C ARG A 43 -24.34 -8.10 -8.96
N TYR A 44 -23.24 -8.58 -9.54
CA TYR A 44 -22.02 -7.82 -9.77
C TYR A 44 -22.27 -6.64 -10.72
N ASN A 45 -22.86 -6.85 -11.90
CA ASN A 45 -23.15 -5.80 -12.88
C ASN A 45 -24.16 -4.76 -12.35
N ARG A 46 -25.12 -5.19 -11.50
CA ARG A 46 -26.11 -4.28 -10.89
C ARG A 46 -25.53 -3.40 -9.79
N TRP A 47 -24.58 -3.94 -9.04
CA TRP A 47 -24.02 -3.31 -7.85
C TRP A 47 -22.53 -3.16 -7.98
N VAL A 48 -22.03 -2.83 -9.20
CA VAL A 48 -20.61 -2.67 -9.53
C VAL A 48 -19.91 -2.27 -8.26
N CYS A 49 -19.18 -3.20 -7.65
CA CYS A 49 -18.59 -2.94 -6.34
C CYS A 49 -17.91 -1.58 -6.47
N VAL A 50 -18.15 -0.68 -5.50
CA VAL A 50 -17.80 0.75 -5.62
C VAL A 50 -16.33 0.94 -6.02
N GLU A 51 -15.50 -0.08 -5.80
CA GLU A 51 -14.26 -0.34 -6.53
C GLU A 51 -14.31 -1.70 -7.23
N ASN A 52 -14.01 -1.74 -8.54
CA ASN A 52 -13.70 -2.99 -9.24
C ASN A 52 -12.30 -3.45 -8.79
N PRO A 53 -12.18 -4.53 -7.99
CA PRO A 53 -10.87 -4.98 -7.50
C PRO A 53 -9.93 -5.46 -8.62
N PHE A 54 -10.46 -5.65 -9.84
CA PHE A 54 -9.74 -6.09 -11.02
C PHE A 54 -9.45 -4.98 -12.02
N LYS A 55 -9.84 -3.72 -11.77
CA LYS A 55 -9.33 -2.59 -12.59
C LYS A 55 -7.79 -2.57 -12.55
N ALA A 56 -7.24 -2.81 -11.36
CA ALA A 56 -5.82 -3.00 -11.16
C ALA A 56 -5.26 -4.24 -11.88
N ALA A 57 -6.04 -5.31 -12.08
CA ALA A 57 -5.59 -6.52 -12.78
C ALA A 57 -5.60 -6.36 -14.31
N LEU A 58 -6.58 -5.63 -14.86
CA LEU A 58 -6.67 -5.31 -16.29
C LEU A 58 -5.59 -4.31 -16.75
N GLU A 59 -5.22 -3.37 -15.88
CA GLU A 59 -4.16 -2.40 -16.16
C GLU A 59 -2.76 -2.90 -15.72
N ARG A 60 -2.67 -4.08 -15.08
CA ARG A 60 -1.41 -4.76 -14.77
C ARG A 60 -0.84 -5.39 -16.04
N ASN A 61 0.46 -5.19 -16.25
CA ASN A 61 1.19 -5.82 -17.32
C ASN A 61 2.26 -6.75 -16.73
N GLU A 62 2.06 -8.06 -16.87
CA GLU A 62 2.97 -9.07 -16.32
C GLU A 62 4.34 -9.08 -17.00
N ILE A 63 4.44 -8.65 -18.27
CA ILE A 63 5.74 -8.51 -18.95
C ILE A 63 6.56 -7.40 -18.31
N ILE A 64 5.94 -6.25 -18.04
CA ILE A 64 6.62 -5.12 -17.37
C ILE A 64 7.01 -5.52 -15.94
N ARG A 65 6.15 -6.29 -15.24
CA ARG A 65 6.44 -6.80 -13.89
C ARG A 65 7.60 -7.80 -13.88
N ALA A 66 7.64 -8.72 -14.83
CA ALA A 66 8.74 -9.67 -14.98
C ALA A 66 10.06 -8.96 -15.33
N HIS A 67 10.01 -7.98 -16.24
CA HIS A 67 11.18 -7.14 -16.56
C HIS A 67 11.68 -6.40 -15.31
N TYR A 68 10.78 -5.79 -14.54
CA TYR A 68 11.12 -5.14 -13.27
C TYR A 68 11.84 -6.09 -12.31
N LEU A 69 11.32 -7.31 -12.12
CA LEU A 69 11.95 -8.31 -11.26
C LEU A 69 13.36 -8.68 -11.72
N ALA A 70 13.56 -8.88 -13.03
CA ALA A 70 14.86 -9.18 -13.60
C ALA A 70 15.85 -8.03 -13.38
N THR A 71 15.44 -6.79 -13.69
CA THR A 71 16.27 -5.58 -13.48
C THR A 71 16.65 -5.40 -12.02
N ILE A 72 15.70 -5.57 -11.09
CA ILE A 72 15.97 -5.45 -9.66
C ILE A 72 16.96 -6.51 -9.18
N GLY A 73 16.70 -7.78 -9.50
CA GLY A 73 17.53 -8.89 -9.02
C GLY A 73 18.92 -8.96 -9.65
N GLU A 74 19.11 -8.37 -10.83
CA GLU A 74 20.40 -8.34 -11.51
C GLU A 74 21.28 -7.16 -11.07
N HIS A 75 20.68 -5.98 -10.85
CA HIS A 75 21.45 -4.74 -10.69
C HIS A 75 21.52 -4.20 -9.27
N TYR A 76 20.62 -4.62 -8.36
CA TYR A 76 20.51 -3.99 -7.05
C TYR A 76 20.55 -5.00 -5.91
N THR A 77 21.13 -4.57 -4.80
CA THR A 77 21.11 -5.30 -3.53
C THR A 77 20.23 -4.57 -2.52
N ARG A 78 19.67 -5.29 -1.54
CA ARG A 78 18.68 -4.74 -0.59
C ARG A 78 19.14 -3.50 0.17
N ASN A 79 20.41 -3.45 0.57
CA ASN A 79 21.04 -2.33 1.28
C ASN A 79 21.14 -1.05 0.44
N GLN A 80 21.01 -1.14 -0.88
CA GLN A 80 21.04 0.02 -1.77
C GLN A 80 19.67 0.71 -1.87
N LEU A 81 18.59 0.03 -1.49
CA LEU A 81 17.22 0.45 -1.82
C LEU A 81 16.59 1.31 -0.72
N ILE A 82 16.05 2.47 -1.11
CA ILE A 82 15.21 3.33 -0.29
C ILE A 82 13.81 3.37 -0.91
N PHE A 83 12.78 2.93 -0.18
CA PHE A 83 11.40 3.01 -0.65
C PHE A 83 10.74 4.32 -0.19
N LEU A 84 10.14 5.04 -1.13
CA LEU A 84 9.35 6.23 -0.87
C LEU A 84 7.90 5.99 -1.30
N ASN A 85 6.95 6.37 -0.46
CA ASN A 85 5.53 6.48 -0.79
C ASN A 85 4.82 7.32 0.28
N GLU A 86 3.59 7.74 0.05
CA GLU A 86 2.76 8.38 1.06
C GLU A 86 1.68 7.46 1.64
N SER A 87 1.32 7.71 2.90
CA SER A 87 0.11 7.14 3.51
C SER A 87 -0.73 8.22 4.15
N ALA A 88 -2.03 8.22 3.82
CA ALA A 88 -2.98 9.12 4.45
C ALA A 88 -3.59 8.50 5.71
N LYS A 89 -3.59 9.27 6.80
CA LYS A 89 -4.42 9.04 7.98
C LYS A 89 -5.61 9.98 7.95
N VAL A 90 -6.81 9.42 8.01
CA VAL A 90 -8.05 10.15 8.27
C VAL A 90 -8.68 9.54 9.52
N GLU A 91 -9.28 10.37 10.37
CA GLU A 91 -9.87 9.97 11.65
C GLU A 91 -10.88 8.81 11.53
N ARG A 92 -11.68 8.81 10.45
CA ARG A 92 -12.67 7.75 10.17
C ARG A 92 -12.03 6.42 9.76
N SER A 93 -10.83 6.42 9.19
CA SER A 93 -10.24 5.26 8.50
C SER A 93 -9.65 4.19 9.42
N LEU A 94 -9.60 4.43 10.74
CA LEU A 94 -8.84 3.60 11.68
C LEU A 94 -9.72 2.98 12.78
N THR A 95 -10.99 2.73 12.47
CA THR A 95 -11.88 2.02 13.40
C THR A 95 -11.73 0.50 13.21
N ARG A 96 -11.56 -0.26 14.30
CA ARG A 96 -11.63 -1.73 14.27
C ARG A 96 -13.08 -2.18 14.07
N LEU A 97 -13.30 -3.10 13.13
CA LEU A 97 -14.61 -3.68 12.85
C LEU A 97 -15.04 -4.73 13.88
N TYR A 98 -14.08 -5.33 14.58
CA TYR A 98 -14.29 -6.41 15.53
C TYR A 98 -13.64 -6.09 16.88
N GLY A 99 -14.24 -6.58 17.96
CA GLY A 99 -13.75 -6.45 19.32
C GLY A 99 -14.35 -7.52 20.22
N TYR A 100 -13.72 -7.75 21.37
CA TYR A 100 -14.17 -8.72 22.36
C TYR A 100 -14.92 -8.02 23.49
N SER A 101 -15.88 -8.73 24.06
CA SER A 101 -16.67 -8.31 25.21
C SER A 101 -17.05 -9.56 26.01
N PRO A 102 -17.29 -9.46 27.34
CA PRO A 102 -17.75 -10.60 28.12
C PRO A 102 -19.00 -11.25 27.49
N LYS A 103 -19.15 -12.55 27.74
CA LYS A 103 -20.28 -13.32 27.21
C LYS A 103 -21.60 -12.63 27.59
N ASN A 104 -22.50 -12.49 26.62
CA ASN A 104 -23.79 -11.80 26.72
C ASN A 104 -23.73 -10.27 26.85
N ILE A 105 -22.57 -9.63 26.65
CA ILE A 105 -22.44 -8.17 26.59
C ILE A 105 -22.05 -7.76 25.17
N ARG A 106 -22.77 -6.80 24.58
CA ARG A 106 -22.44 -6.27 23.26
C ARG A 106 -21.16 -5.44 23.35
N ALA A 107 -20.17 -5.73 22.51
CA ALA A 107 -19.02 -4.86 22.33
C ALA A 107 -19.47 -3.50 21.80
N GLN A 108 -19.18 -2.43 22.55
CA GLN A 108 -19.49 -1.06 22.18
C GLN A 108 -18.20 -0.29 21.92
N LYS A 109 -18.19 0.55 20.89
CA LYS A 109 -17.07 1.45 20.59
C LYS A 109 -17.63 2.77 20.08
N LYS A 110 -17.09 3.88 20.60
CA LYS A 110 -17.32 5.22 20.04
C LYS A 110 -16.53 5.37 18.75
N VAL A 111 -17.16 5.94 17.73
CA VAL A 111 -16.56 6.12 16.41
C VAL A 111 -16.76 7.55 15.94
N ALA A 112 -15.71 8.15 15.38
CA ALA A 112 -15.81 9.46 14.73
C ALA A 112 -16.57 9.29 13.40
N PHE A 113 -17.78 9.87 13.33
CA PHE A 113 -18.61 9.81 12.12
C PHE A 113 -18.30 10.93 11.12
N ILE A 114 -17.71 12.03 11.60
CA ILE A 114 -17.37 13.21 10.81
C ILE A 114 -16.03 12.97 10.10
N ARG A 115 -15.87 13.55 8.90
CA ARG A 115 -14.59 13.55 8.18
C ARG A 115 -13.63 14.48 8.93
N GLY A 116 -12.80 13.91 9.80
CA GLY A 116 -11.76 14.63 10.51
C GLY A 116 -10.64 15.13 9.61
N LYS A 117 -9.66 15.81 10.22
CA LYS A 117 -8.45 16.28 9.53
C LYS A 117 -7.69 15.10 8.93
N ARG A 118 -7.23 15.29 7.69
CA ARG A 118 -6.34 14.34 7.01
C ARG A 118 -4.90 14.73 7.30
N TYR A 119 -4.12 13.77 7.74
CA TYR A 119 -2.67 13.88 7.80
C TYR A 119 -2.07 12.95 6.74
N THR A 120 -0.98 13.36 6.14
CA THR A 120 -0.18 12.53 5.24
C THR A 120 1.15 12.24 5.92
N ILE A 121 1.54 10.96 5.91
CA ILE A 121 2.85 10.47 6.35
C ILE A 121 3.64 10.20 5.07
N LEU A 122 4.82 10.79 4.97
CA LEU A 122 5.76 10.62 3.87
C LEU A 122 7.09 10.11 4.44
N PRO A 123 7.30 8.77 4.48
CA PRO A 123 8.53 8.19 4.99
C PRO A 123 9.47 7.71 3.87
N ALA A 124 10.74 7.56 4.23
CA ALA A 124 11.75 6.83 3.50
C ALA A 124 12.14 5.56 4.26
N LEU A 125 11.92 4.39 3.66
CA LEU A 125 12.17 3.09 4.27
C LEU A 125 13.42 2.41 3.69
N THR A 126 14.33 2.00 4.58
CA THR A 126 15.52 1.19 4.27
C THR A 126 15.53 -0.08 5.13
N LEU A 127 16.62 -0.86 5.12
CA LEU A 127 16.81 -2.02 6.00
C LEU A 127 16.91 -1.63 7.49
N GLU A 128 17.23 -0.38 7.79
CA GLU A 128 17.31 0.17 9.14
C GLU A 128 15.95 0.65 9.66
N GLY A 129 14.90 0.61 8.84
CA GLY A 129 13.59 1.16 9.15
C GLY A 129 13.38 2.51 8.48
N PHE A 130 12.59 3.38 9.11
CA PHE A 130 12.39 4.72 8.56
C PHE A 130 13.55 5.64 8.91
N VAL A 131 14.26 6.07 7.87
CA VAL A 131 15.43 6.94 7.96
C VAL A 131 15.09 8.42 7.82
N ALA A 132 13.95 8.72 7.17
CA ALA A 132 13.35 10.04 7.13
C ALA A 132 11.83 9.90 7.19
N VAL A 133 11.14 10.83 7.88
CA VAL A 133 9.69 10.88 7.95
C VAL A 133 9.25 12.34 8.02
N ASP A 134 8.40 12.75 7.09
CA ASP A 134 7.65 14.02 7.19
C ASP A 134 6.16 13.74 7.36
N ILE A 135 5.50 14.55 8.19
CA ILE A 135 4.08 14.39 8.53
C ILE A 135 3.43 15.76 8.55
N PHE A 136 2.44 15.94 7.69
CA PHE A 136 1.75 17.23 7.55
C PHE A 136 0.24 17.07 7.35
N GLU A 137 -0.50 18.13 7.67
CA GLU A 137 -1.94 18.21 7.41
C GLU A 137 -2.21 18.41 5.90
N GLY A 138 -3.20 17.69 5.37
CA GLY A 138 -3.65 17.78 3.99
C GLY A 138 -3.10 16.68 3.08
N SER A 139 -3.18 16.91 1.77
CA SER A 139 -2.65 16.01 0.73
C SER A 139 -1.19 16.33 0.42
N CYS A 140 -0.44 15.30 0.01
CA CYS A 140 0.86 15.49 -0.63
C CYS A 140 0.64 16.04 -2.05
N ASP A 141 1.38 17.09 -2.39
CA ASP A 141 1.53 17.55 -3.75
C ASP A 141 2.97 17.28 -4.21
N ARG A 142 3.21 17.46 -5.51
CA ARG A 142 4.53 17.25 -6.11
C ARG A 142 5.62 18.08 -5.43
N LYS A 143 5.34 19.35 -5.10
CA LYS A 143 6.34 20.24 -4.50
C LYS A 143 6.78 19.72 -3.13
N LYS A 144 5.83 19.39 -2.26
CA LYS A 144 6.14 18.80 -0.94
C LYS A 144 6.92 17.50 -1.05
N PHE A 145 6.59 16.68 -2.05
CA PHE A 145 7.33 15.44 -2.30
C PHE A 145 8.78 15.72 -2.72
N VAL A 146 8.99 16.63 -3.67
CA VAL A 146 10.34 17.04 -4.11
C VAL A 146 11.13 17.64 -2.95
N ASP A 147 10.53 18.59 -2.22
CA ASP A 147 11.15 19.24 -1.04
C ASP A 147 11.57 18.17 -0.01
N PHE A 148 10.70 17.19 0.29
CA PHE A 148 11.04 16.08 1.18
C PHE A 148 12.23 15.25 0.68
N VAL A 149 12.25 14.89 -0.61
CA VAL A 149 13.35 14.11 -1.18
C VAL A 149 14.66 14.88 -1.08
N LEU A 150 14.68 16.16 -1.46
CA LEU A 150 15.89 16.96 -1.45
C LEU A 150 16.38 17.30 -0.04
N ASP A 151 15.47 17.62 0.88
CA ASP A 151 15.83 18.10 2.21
C ASP A 151 16.13 16.96 3.19
N GLN A 152 15.49 15.80 3.03
CA GLN A 152 15.54 14.72 4.02
C GLN A 152 16.12 13.41 3.47
N VAL A 153 15.92 13.10 2.18
CA VAL A 153 16.37 11.83 1.60
C VAL A 153 17.75 11.96 0.96
N VAL A 154 18.00 12.97 0.13
CA VAL A 154 19.32 13.18 -0.50
C VAL A 154 20.47 13.22 0.51
N PRO A 155 20.36 13.86 1.69
CA PRO A 155 21.46 13.90 2.67
C PRO A 155 21.87 12.53 3.24
N ILE A 156 21.01 11.52 3.16
CA ILE A 156 21.28 10.15 3.64
C ILE A 156 21.63 9.18 2.50
N MET A 157 21.58 9.65 1.25
CA MET A 157 21.92 8.83 0.09
C MET A 157 23.42 8.79 -0.14
N ASN A 158 23.88 7.71 -0.77
CA ASN A 158 25.23 7.60 -1.29
C ASN A 158 25.21 7.41 -2.82
N PRO A 159 26.29 7.75 -3.54
CA PRO A 159 26.42 7.41 -4.94
C PRO A 159 26.36 5.89 -5.17
N TYR A 160 25.71 5.47 -6.25
CA TYR A 160 25.64 4.06 -6.64
C TYR A 160 27.05 3.52 -6.97
N PRO A 161 27.45 2.32 -6.49
CA PRO A 161 26.63 1.25 -5.89
C PRO A 161 26.64 1.19 -4.35
N GLY A 162 26.86 2.30 -3.64
CA GLY A 162 26.86 2.33 -2.17
C GLY A 162 25.49 2.03 -1.54
N ASP A 163 25.47 1.84 -0.22
CA ASP A 163 24.21 1.70 0.54
C ASP A 163 23.32 2.93 0.33
N ASN A 164 21.99 2.76 0.36
CA ASN A 164 21.03 3.85 0.20
C ASN A 164 21.25 4.69 -1.08
N SER A 165 21.61 4.05 -2.19
CA SER A 165 21.92 4.73 -3.48
C SER A 165 20.81 4.69 -4.52
N VAL A 166 19.74 3.93 -4.26
CA VAL A 166 18.65 3.68 -5.23
C VAL A 166 17.32 4.02 -4.57
N ILE A 167 16.62 5.02 -5.11
CA ILE A 167 15.24 5.34 -4.72
C ILE A 167 14.27 4.47 -5.51
N VAL A 168 13.36 3.81 -4.81
CA VAL A 168 12.22 3.08 -5.38
C VAL A 168 10.92 3.82 -5.06
N MET A 169 10.18 4.20 -6.10
CA MET A 169 8.90 4.93 -5.99
C MET A 169 7.80 4.21 -6.74
N ASP A 170 6.55 4.41 -6.30
CA ASP A 170 5.40 3.96 -7.11
C ASP A 170 5.22 4.83 -8.37
N ASN A 171 4.34 4.42 -9.28
CA ASN A 171 4.16 5.09 -10.56
C ASN A 171 3.17 6.29 -10.50
N ALA A 172 2.89 6.84 -9.32
CA ALA A 172 1.95 7.96 -9.16
C ALA A 172 2.49 9.24 -9.80
N LYS A 173 1.57 10.03 -10.39
CA LYS A 173 1.91 11.27 -11.10
C LYS A 173 2.65 12.31 -10.25
N ILE A 174 2.55 12.23 -8.92
CA ILE A 174 3.23 13.14 -8.01
C ILE A 174 4.73 12.83 -7.88
N HIS A 175 5.14 11.60 -8.15
CA HIS A 175 6.55 11.16 -8.12
C HIS A 175 7.25 11.37 -9.47
N HIS A 176 6.49 11.54 -10.55
CA HIS A 176 7.02 11.79 -11.89
C HIS A 176 7.46 13.23 -12.05
N ASP A 177 8.62 13.56 -11.53
CA ASP A 177 9.29 14.84 -11.72
C ASP A 177 10.64 14.66 -12.41
N ASN A 178 10.71 15.06 -13.69
CA ASN A 178 11.91 14.86 -14.50
C ASN A 178 13.10 15.65 -13.95
N GLU A 179 12.87 16.85 -13.39
CA GLU A 179 13.95 17.67 -12.84
C GLU A 179 14.55 16.99 -11.61
N LEU A 180 13.71 16.43 -10.74
CA LEU A 180 14.17 15.64 -9.60
C LEU A 180 14.98 14.41 -10.04
N VAL A 181 14.51 13.68 -11.05
CA VAL A 181 15.22 12.48 -11.54
C VAL A 181 16.60 12.85 -12.09
N VAL A 182 16.68 13.88 -12.94
CA VAL A 182 17.97 14.35 -13.48
C VAL A 182 18.92 14.77 -12.36
N LEU A 183 18.42 15.52 -11.38
CA LEU A 183 19.24 15.96 -10.24
C LEU A 183 19.78 14.77 -9.43
N LEU A 184 18.96 13.75 -9.16
CA LEU A 184 19.39 12.55 -8.45
C LEU A 184 20.44 11.76 -9.25
N GLU A 185 20.26 11.66 -10.58
CA GLU A 185 21.24 11.00 -11.46
C GLU A 185 22.57 11.77 -11.53
N GLU A 186 22.54 13.11 -11.54
CA GLU A 186 23.74 13.96 -11.48
C GLU A 186 24.51 13.79 -10.15
N LEU A 187 23.79 13.51 -9.06
CA LEU A 187 24.37 13.15 -7.76
C LEU A 187 24.89 11.70 -7.71
N GLY A 188 24.77 10.94 -8.80
CA GLY A 188 25.21 9.55 -8.90
C GLY A 188 24.25 8.54 -8.25
N CYS A 189 23.04 8.97 -7.89
CA CYS A 189 21.99 8.11 -7.37
C CYS A 189 21.19 7.50 -8.53
N ARG A 190 20.37 6.48 -8.24
CA ARG A 190 19.46 5.89 -9.22
C ARG A 190 18.02 6.00 -8.76
N VAL A 191 17.12 6.16 -9.74
CA VAL A 191 15.67 6.17 -9.49
C VAL A 191 15.03 5.02 -10.24
N VAL A 192 14.19 4.27 -9.53
CA VAL A 192 13.47 3.12 -10.07
C VAL A 192 11.98 3.28 -9.77
N PHE A 193 11.16 3.22 -10.80
CA PHE A 193 9.70 3.24 -10.66
C PHE A 193 9.14 1.82 -10.65
N LEU A 194 8.17 1.59 -9.77
CA LEU A 194 7.42 0.34 -9.74
C LEU A 194 6.57 0.19 -11.01
N PRO A 195 6.35 -1.06 -11.46
CA PRO A 195 5.42 -1.32 -12.54
C PRO A 195 4.01 -0.86 -12.13
N PRO A 196 3.19 -0.39 -13.09
CA PRO A 196 1.82 0.05 -12.81
C PRO A 196 1.05 -0.97 -11.97
N TYR A 197 0.26 -0.47 -11.01
CA TYR A 197 -0.63 -1.26 -10.17
C TYR A 197 0.05 -2.40 -9.39
N SER A 198 1.33 -2.25 -9.03
CA SER A 198 2.11 -3.28 -8.34
C SER A 198 2.48 -2.93 -6.88
N PRO A 199 1.50 -2.61 -6.00
CA PRO A 199 1.78 -2.24 -4.61
C PRO A 199 2.41 -3.41 -3.82
N ASN A 200 2.20 -4.65 -4.25
CA ASN A 200 2.84 -5.83 -3.67
C ASN A 200 4.37 -5.90 -3.91
N TYR A 201 4.90 -5.07 -4.81
CA TYR A 201 6.34 -4.89 -4.99
C TYR A 201 6.89 -3.73 -4.15
N ASN A 202 6.03 -2.97 -3.46
CA ASN A 202 6.45 -1.87 -2.62
C ASN A 202 6.57 -2.32 -1.15
N THR A 203 7.79 -2.44 -0.64
CA THR A 203 8.03 -2.89 0.74
C THR A 203 7.43 -1.94 1.78
N ILE A 204 7.30 -0.65 1.46
CA ILE A 204 6.75 0.36 2.36
C ILE A 204 5.26 0.14 2.67
N GLU A 205 4.52 -0.56 1.79
CA GLU A 205 3.11 -0.87 2.04
C GLU A 205 2.94 -1.81 3.24
N THR A 206 3.87 -2.73 3.44
CA THR A 206 3.91 -3.61 4.61
C THR A 206 4.17 -2.79 5.87
N ALA A 207 5.11 -1.83 5.82
CA ALA A 207 5.35 -0.90 6.93
C ALA A 207 4.10 -0.06 7.25
N PHE A 208 3.39 0.45 6.24
CA PHE A 208 2.12 1.16 6.44
C PHE A 208 1.04 0.28 7.06
N SER A 209 0.95 -0.98 6.68
CA SER A 209 0.02 -1.93 7.31
C SER A 209 0.30 -2.05 8.81
N THR A 210 1.58 -2.17 9.18
CA THR A 210 2.01 -2.26 10.58
C THR A 210 1.70 -0.99 11.37
N ILE A 211 2.04 0.19 10.83
CA ILE A 211 1.74 1.49 11.45
C ILE A 211 0.23 1.65 11.64
N LYS A 212 -0.57 1.38 10.60
CA LYS A 212 -2.02 1.45 10.69
C LYS A 212 -2.57 0.47 11.74
N SER A 213 -1.95 -0.70 11.89
CA SER A 213 -2.32 -1.67 12.93
C SER A 213 -2.03 -1.13 14.34
N TRP A 214 -0.86 -0.52 14.52
CA TRP A 214 -0.47 0.13 15.77
C TRP A 214 -1.39 1.30 16.13
N ILE A 215 -1.70 2.18 15.17
CA ILE A 215 -2.62 3.31 15.40
C ILE A 215 -4.02 2.80 15.80
N ARG A 216 -4.50 1.72 15.16
CA ARG A 216 -5.79 1.07 15.52
C ARG A 216 -5.77 0.43 16.91
N HIS A 217 -4.62 -0.03 17.37
CA HIS A 217 -4.46 -0.62 18.70
C HIS A 217 -4.39 0.46 19.78
N ASN A 218 -3.68 1.55 19.50
CA ASN A 218 -3.44 2.66 20.42
C ASN A 218 -4.41 3.83 20.20
N HIS A 219 -5.66 3.55 19.84
CA HIS A 219 -6.65 4.56 19.51
C HIS A 219 -6.81 5.62 20.62
N ASP A 220 -6.85 5.18 21.88
CA ASP A 220 -7.07 6.07 23.02
C ASP A 220 -5.90 7.05 23.20
N PHE A 221 -4.66 6.60 22.93
CA PHE A 221 -3.49 7.48 22.87
C PHE A 221 -3.62 8.51 21.73
N MET A 222 -4.06 8.07 20.56
CA MET A 222 -4.23 8.97 19.40
C MET A 222 -5.32 10.02 19.62
N GLU A 223 -6.35 9.70 20.40
CA GLU A 223 -7.45 10.61 20.75
C GLU A 223 -7.05 11.56 21.89
N ALA A 224 -6.28 11.07 22.86
CA ALA A 224 -5.80 11.87 23.99
C ALA A 224 -4.63 12.80 23.62
N CYS A 225 -3.89 12.50 22.55
CA CYS A 225 -2.75 13.31 22.13
C CYS A 225 -3.21 14.60 21.43
N ASN A 226 -2.86 15.74 22.02
CA ASN A 226 -3.19 17.07 21.45
C ASN A 226 -2.42 17.40 20.18
N ASP A 227 -1.31 16.69 19.91
CA ASP A 227 -0.48 16.86 18.72
C ASP A 227 -0.55 15.59 17.84
N PRO A 228 -1.38 15.60 16.79
CA PRO A 228 -1.51 14.47 15.87
C PRO A 228 -0.22 14.14 15.11
N VAL A 229 0.65 15.13 14.87
CA VAL A 229 1.94 14.93 14.19
C VAL A 229 2.85 14.10 15.09
N TYR A 230 2.99 14.52 16.35
CA TYR A 230 3.74 13.75 17.36
C TYR A 230 3.22 12.32 17.50
N ALA A 231 1.89 12.13 17.60
CA ALA A 231 1.31 10.79 17.73
C ALA A 231 1.62 9.89 16.53
N LEU A 232 1.63 10.44 15.31
CA LEU A 232 2.00 9.71 14.10
C LEU A 232 3.50 9.44 14.00
N LEU A 233 4.35 10.36 14.48
CA LEU A 233 5.80 10.13 14.61
C LEU A 233 6.08 8.96 15.56
N VAL A 234 5.40 8.91 16.71
CA VAL A 234 5.48 7.77 17.65
C VAL A 234 5.05 6.46 16.98
N ALA A 235 4.03 6.49 16.13
CA ALA A 235 3.61 5.31 15.38
C ALA A 235 4.66 4.87 14.35
N CYS A 236 5.30 5.83 13.68
CA CYS A 236 6.37 5.58 12.71
C CYS A 236 7.63 5.03 13.39
N SER A 237 7.95 5.49 14.61
CA SER A 237 9.10 5.00 15.40
C SER A 237 8.96 3.56 15.87
N GLN A 238 7.80 2.91 15.66
CA GLN A 238 7.60 1.49 15.96
C GLN A 238 8.19 0.57 14.89
N ILE A 239 8.53 1.12 13.71
CA ILE A 239 9.20 0.36 12.67
C ILE A 239 10.67 0.19 13.06
N THR A 240 11.01 -1.00 13.57
CA THR A 240 12.39 -1.35 13.94
C THR A 240 13.19 -1.86 12.74
N PRO A 241 14.53 -1.83 12.80
CA PRO A 241 15.38 -2.48 11.79
C PRO A 241 15.04 -3.94 11.54
N GLN A 242 14.72 -4.71 12.60
CA GLN A 242 14.36 -6.12 12.47
C GLN A 242 13.04 -6.29 11.70
N MET A 243 12.07 -5.41 11.95
CA MET A 243 10.81 -5.40 11.21
C MET A 243 11.05 -5.03 9.75
N ALA A 244 11.86 -4.01 9.49
CA ALA A 244 12.23 -3.60 8.15
C ALA A 244 12.87 -4.74 7.36
N GLN A 245 13.90 -5.38 7.92
CA GLN A 245 14.53 -6.57 7.33
C GLN A 245 13.50 -7.66 7.01
N SER A 246 12.57 -7.95 7.94
CA SER A 246 11.51 -8.93 7.71
C SER A 246 10.56 -8.55 6.56
N TYR A 247 10.34 -7.24 6.32
CA TYR A 247 9.54 -6.78 5.20
C TYR A 247 10.26 -7.01 3.87
N PHE A 248 11.57 -6.78 3.83
CA PHE A 248 12.39 -7.10 2.66
C PHE A 248 12.42 -8.62 2.41
N ASP A 249 12.63 -9.44 3.45
CA ASP A 249 12.64 -10.90 3.34
C ASP A 249 11.30 -11.47 2.85
N ALA A 250 10.18 -10.83 3.21
CA ALA A 250 8.84 -11.21 2.77
C ALA A 250 8.47 -10.64 1.38
N SER A 251 9.37 -9.89 0.74
CA SER A 251 9.15 -9.20 -0.53
C SER A 251 9.90 -9.88 -1.68
N ILE A 252 9.99 -9.19 -2.82
CA ILE A 252 10.71 -9.63 -4.02
C ILE A 252 12.20 -9.26 -4.02
N TYR A 253 12.65 -8.46 -3.05
CA TYR A 253 14.03 -7.98 -2.96
C TYR A 253 14.83 -9.00 -2.12
N VAL A 254 15.46 -9.97 -2.79
CA VAL A 254 16.25 -11.05 -2.15
C VAL A 254 17.72 -10.69 -2.08
#